data_AF-A0A929H5G5-F1
#
_entry.id   AF-A0A929H5G5-F1
#
_cell.length_a   1.000
_cell.length_b   1.000
_cell.length_c   1.000
_cell.angle_alpha   90.00
_cell.angle_beta   90.00
_cell.angle_gamma   90.00
#
_symmetry.space_group_name_H-M   'P 1'
#
loop_
_entity.id
_entity.type
_entity.pdbx_description
1 polymer ?
#
loop_
_entity_poly.entity_id
_entity_poly.type
_entity_poly.pdbx_seq_one_letter_code
_entity_poly.pdbx_strand_id
1 'polypeptide(L)'
;MTTEKGKALELAINQIEKRYGKGSVMKLGEAAVAPIEAIPSGSLALDLALGVGGIPRGRIAEIFGPEASGKTTLAQHVIAEAQKRGGEAAYIDVEHALDPAYAAKCGVNIGDLYISQPDTGEEALEITEALVRSGAIDVIVIDSVAALVPRAEIEGEMGDTHVGLQARLMSQALRKLAAAIGKSGTAVLFINQLREKVGIVFGNPEVTPGGRALKFYSSVRIDLRRVETIMEGGKAIGNHIKAKVVKNKVAPPFRSAGFDIMFGYGISREGNLVDLGVELGVVKKAGAFFSYGDVRLGQGRENAKQYLSQNSELAKEIEQQIRASAVTTHATIPEG
;
A
#
# COMPACT_ATOMS: atom_id res chain seq x y z
N MET A 1 44.64 15.07 -16.20
CA MET A 1 44.30 16.30 -16.96
C MET A 1 42.79 16.40 -17.04
N THR A 2 42.18 17.39 -16.40
CA THR A 2 40.75 17.69 -16.59
C THR A 2 40.54 18.15 -18.02
N THR A 3 39.80 17.37 -18.81
CA THR A 3 39.44 17.71 -20.19
C THR A 3 38.63 19.00 -20.23
N GLU A 4 38.68 19.78 -21.31
CA GLU A 4 37.82 20.97 -21.48
C GLU A 4 36.34 20.65 -21.26
N LYS A 5 35.91 19.44 -21.67
CA LYS A 5 34.58 18.89 -21.39
C LYS A 5 34.27 18.79 -19.90
N GLY A 6 35.24 18.41 -19.06
CA GLY A 6 35.07 18.33 -17.61
C GLY A 6 34.89 19.71 -16.96
N LYS A 7 35.68 20.71 -17.38
CA LYS A 7 35.54 22.09 -16.88
C LYS A 7 34.20 22.73 -17.29
N ALA A 8 33.76 22.50 -18.54
CA ALA A 8 32.47 22.97 -19.02
C ALA A 8 31.30 22.31 -18.25
N LEU A 9 31.43 21.02 -17.93
CA LEU A 9 30.44 20.30 -17.12
C LEU A 9 30.37 20.83 -15.68
N GLU A 10 31.51 21.08 -15.02
CA GLU A 10 31.53 21.67 -13.67
C GLU A 10 30.92 23.06 -13.63
N LEU A 11 31.20 23.90 -14.63
CA LEU A 11 30.57 25.22 -14.75
C LEU A 11 29.06 25.11 -14.91
N ALA A 12 28.58 24.17 -15.74
CA ALA A 12 27.15 23.93 -15.92
C ALA A 12 26.50 23.43 -14.62
N ILE A 13 27.12 22.48 -13.91
CA ILE A 13 26.64 21.97 -12.61
C ILE A 13 26.56 23.12 -11.60
N ASN A 14 27.61 23.93 -11.47
CA ASN A 14 27.62 25.08 -10.54
C ASN A 14 26.54 26.12 -10.88
N GLN A 15 26.30 26.38 -12.16
CA GLN A 15 25.23 27.28 -12.58
C GLN A 15 23.84 26.71 -12.23
N ILE A 16 23.66 25.40 -12.42
CA ILE A 16 22.42 24.71 -12.07
C ILE A 16 22.21 24.77 -10.55
N GLU A 17 23.21 24.44 -9.75
CA GLU A 17 23.10 24.50 -8.28
C GLU A 17 22.85 25.91 -7.76
N LYS A 18 23.50 26.92 -8.34
CA LYS A 18 23.26 28.33 -7.96
C LYS A 18 21.83 28.78 -8.27
N ARG A 19 21.22 28.25 -9.32
CA ARG A 19 19.89 28.66 -9.79
C ARG A 19 18.75 27.84 -9.16
N TYR A 20 18.99 26.57 -8.87
CA TYR A 20 17.97 25.62 -8.42
C TYR A 20 18.22 25.01 -7.03
N GLY A 21 19.32 25.38 -6.37
CA GLY A 21 19.72 24.89 -5.05
C GLY A 21 20.76 23.77 -5.12
N LYS A 22 21.52 23.60 -4.04
CA LYS A 22 22.49 22.50 -3.88
C LYS A 22 21.80 21.15 -4.04
N GLY A 23 22.43 20.23 -4.76
CA GLY A 23 21.88 18.89 -5.01
C GLY A 23 20.82 18.81 -6.10
N SER A 24 20.59 19.90 -6.85
CA SER A 24 19.69 19.90 -8.02
C SER A 24 20.20 19.04 -9.18
N VAL A 25 21.52 18.84 -9.27
CA VAL A 25 22.18 17.87 -10.17
C VAL A 25 23.34 17.22 -9.43
N MET A 26 23.38 15.90 -9.40
CA MET A 26 24.45 15.10 -8.79
C MET A 26 24.69 13.83 -9.59
N LYS A 27 25.86 13.22 -9.44
CA LYS A 27 26.11 11.90 -10.03
C LYS A 27 25.28 10.85 -9.30
N LEU A 28 24.68 9.94 -10.03
CA LEU A 28 23.81 8.90 -9.47
C LEU A 28 24.52 8.02 -8.42
N GLY A 29 25.82 7.77 -8.57
CA GLY A 29 26.61 7.01 -7.58
C GLY A 29 27.11 7.82 -6.38
N GLU A 30 27.04 9.16 -6.45
CA GLU A 30 27.34 10.06 -5.32
C GLU A 30 26.06 10.44 -4.55
N ALA A 31 24.90 10.31 -5.20
CA ALA A 31 23.62 10.26 -4.52
C ALA A 31 23.65 9.01 -3.63
N ALA A 32 23.78 9.18 -2.31
CA ALA A 32 23.53 8.08 -1.40
C ALA A 32 22.14 7.53 -1.76
N VAL A 33 22.08 6.29 -2.28
CA VAL A 33 20.82 5.60 -2.49
C VAL A 33 20.31 5.28 -1.09
N ALA A 34 19.66 6.27 -0.47
CA ALA A 34 19.05 6.09 0.82
C ALA A 34 18.07 4.92 0.68
N PRO A 35 18.12 3.92 1.58
CA PRO A 35 17.16 2.85 1.57
C PRO A 35 15.76 3.46 1.57
N ILE A 36 14.89 2.98 0.68
CA ILE A 36 13.53 3.50 0.57
C ILE A 36 12.80 3.10 1.83
N GLU A 37 12.54 4.09 2.69
CA GLU A 37 11.76 3.87 3.90
C GLU A 37 10.33 3.45 3.53
N ALA A 38 9.75 2.57 4.35
CA ALA A 38 8.43 2.02 4.11
C ALA A 38 7.62 1.93 5.41
N ILE A 39 6.30 2.05 5.26
CA ILE A 39 5.31 1.83 6.31
C ILE A 39 4.79 0.40 6.14
N PRO A 40 4.90 -0.48 7.16
CA PRO A 40 4.38 -1.83 7.06
C PRO A 40 2.90 -1.83 6.69
N SER A 41 2.50 -2.83 5.92
CA SER A 41 1.12 -2.96 5.45
C SER A 41 0.18 -3.61 6.47
N GLY A 42 0.73 -4.10 7.59
CA GLY A 42 0.02 -4.96 8.54
C GLY A 42 -0.04 -6.44 8.13
N SER A 43 0.34 -6.78 6.89
CA SER A 43 0.57 -8.15 6.44
C SER A 43 2.06 -8.37 6.17
N LEU A 44 2.68 -9.28 6.94
CA LEU A 44 4.08 -9.66 6.72
C LEU A 44 4.30 -10.23 5.32
N ALA A 45 3.36 -11.05 4.83
CA ALA A 45 3.46 -11.61 3.49
C ALA A 45 3.46 -10.52 2.41
N LEU A 46 2.62 -9.49 2.56
CA LEU A 46 2.58 -8.37 1.62
C LEU A 46 3.84 -7.50 1.73
N ASP A 47 4.37 -7.26 2.93
CA ASP A 47 5.61 -6.51 3.14
C ASP A 47 6.80 -7.17 2.42
N LEU A 48 6.89 -8.50 2.47
CA LEU A 48 7.89 -9.27 1.72
C LEU A 48 7.64 -9.24 0.20
N ALA A 49 6.37 -9.33 -0.23
CA ALA A 49 6.01 -9.23 -1.64
C ALA A 49 6.33 -7.83 -2.23
N LEU A 50 6.26 -6.78 -1.41
CA LEU A 50 6.64 -5.42 -1.80
C LEU A 50 8.17 -5.22 -1.88
N GLY A 51 8.95 -6.07 -1.20
CA GLY A 51 10.42 -6.12 -1.28
C GLY A 51 11.16 -5.00 -0.54
N VAL A 52 10.46 -3.93 -0.15
CA VAL A 52 10.99 -2.83 0.68
C VAL A 52 10.44 -2.84 2.11
N GLY A 53 9.68 -3.89 2.48
CA GLY A 53 9.14 -4.05 3.82
C GLY A 53 7.85 -3.27 4.10
N GLY A 54 7.15 -2.80 3.07
CA GLY A 54 5.86 -2.12 3.20
C GLY A 54 5.56 -1.14 2.08
N ILE A 55 4.62 -0.22 2.34
CA ILE A 55 4.26 0.88 1.44
C ILE A 55 5.36 1.95 1.45
N PRO A 56 5.96 2.30 0.30
CA PRO A 56 7.09 3.22 0.27
C PRO A 56 6.69 4.66 0.63
N ARG A 57 7.43 5.27 1.55
CA ARG A 57 7.33 6.68 1.91
C ARG A 57 7.71 7.60 0.75
N GLY A 58 7.10 8.79 0.73
CA GLY A 58 7.31 9.79 -0.32
C GLY A 58 6.88 9.33 -1.70
N ARG A 59 5.93 8.38 -1.79
CA ARG A 59 5.42 7.82 -3.04
C ARG A 59 3.90 7.68 -3.02
N ILE A 60 3.35 7.57 -4.21
CA ILE A 60 1.95 7.21 -4.44
C ILE A 60 1.83 5.69 -4.55
N ALA A 61 0.87 5.10 -3.83
CA ALA A 61 0.45 3.71 -3.98
C ALA A 61 -1.04 3.65 -4.37
N GLU A 62 -1.42 2.61 -5.11
CA GLU A 62 -2.83 2.35 -5.44
C GLU A 62 -3.21 0.94 -4.98
N ILE A 63 -4.26 0.85 -4.17
CA ILE A 63 -4.89 -0.40 -3.76
C ILE A 63 -6.22 -0.50 -4.51
N PHE A 64 -6.38 -1.51 -5.34
CA PHE A 64 -7.58 -1.68 -6.15
C PHE A 64 -8.05 -3.13 -6.18
N GLY A 65 -9.30 -3.34 -6.57
CA GLY A 65 -9.89 -4.67 -6.61
C GLY A 65 -11.42 -4.62 -6.55
N PRO A 66 -12.08 -5.79 -6.61
CA PRO A 66 -13.53 -5.90 -6.49
C PRO A 66 -14.07 -5.34 -5.16
N GLU A 67 -15.37 -5.19 -5.07
CA GLU A 67 -16.04 -4.93 -3.79
C GLU A 67 -15.74 -6.04 -2.78
N ALA A 68 -15.74 -5.68 -1.49
CA ALA A 68 -15.45 -6.59 -0.38
C ALA A 68 -14.09 -7.35 -0.46
N SER A 69 -13.13 -6.87 -1.26
CA SER A 69 -11.78 -7.46 -1.35
C SER A 69 -10.83 -7.02 -0.23
N GLY A 70 -11.28 -6.16 0.69
CA GLY A 70 -10.48 -5.72 1.85
C GLY A 70 -9.60 -4.49 1.62
N LYS A 71 -9.88 -3.68 0.59
CA LYS A 71 -9.10 -2.46 0.26
C LYS A 71 -9.01 -1.48 1.42
N THR A 72 -10.16 -1.08 1.97
CA THR A 72 -10.26 -0.17 3.11
C THR A 72 -9.61 -0.77 4.35
N THR A 73 -9.83 -2.06 4.62
CA THR A 73 -9.16 -2.76 5.73
C THR A 73 -7.64 -2.71 5.60
N LEU A 74 -7.08 -3.00 4.41
CA LEU A 74 -5.64 -2.91 4.20
C LEU A 74 -5.11 -1.50 4.44
N ALA A 75 -5.82 -0.47 3.96
CA ALA A 75 -5.44 0.92 4.18
C ALA A 75 -5.49 1.32 5.67
N GLN A 76 -6.50 0.85 6.41
CA GLN A 76 -6.60 1.04 7.86
C GLN A 76 -5.43 0.36 8.60
N HIS A 77 -4.98 -0.81 8.17
CA HIS A 77 -3.79 -1.44 8.74
C HIS A 77 -2.51 -0.65 8.46
N VAL A 78 -2.36 -0.07 7.27
CA VAL A 78 -1.21 0.81 6.97
C VAL A 78 -1.24 2.05 7.88
N ILE A 79 -2.41 2.64 8.11
CA ILE A 79 -2.59 3.74 9.07
C ILE A 79 -2.19 3.32 10.48
N ALA A 80 -2.72 2.17 10.96
CA ALA A 80 -2.41 1.66 12.29
C ALA A 80 -0.91 1.42 12.47
N GLU A 81 -0.22 0.90 11.45
CA GLU A 81 1.24 0.69 11.47
C GLU A 81 2.04 2.00 11.45
N ALA A 82 1.54 3.05 10.77
CA ALA A 82 2.14 4.38 10.86
C ALA A 82 2.00 4.98 12.27
N GLN A 83 0.79 4.95 12.84
CA GLN A 83 0.50 5.48 14.17
C GLN A 83 1.27 4.75 15.29
N LYS A 84 1.38 3.42 15.22
CA LYS A 84 2.21 2.62 16.16
C LYS A 84 3.67 3.03 16.18
N ARG A 85 4.16 3.65 15.10
CA ARG A 85 5.53 4.13 14.95
C ARG A 85 5.66 5.63 15.28
N GLY A 86 4.62 6.23 15.87
CA GLY A 86 4.57 7.64 16.24
C GLY A 86 4.35 8.58 15.06
N GLY A 87 3.91 8.06 13.91
CA GLY A 87 3.59 8.87 12.73
C GLY A 87 2.14 9.35 12.71
N GLU A 88 1.91 10.45 12.00
CA GLU A 88 0.59 11.06 11.84
C GLU A 88 -0.11 10.53 10.58
N ALA A 89 -1.42 10.36 10.65
CA ALA A 89 -2.22 9.80 9.56
C ALA A 89 -3.44 10.66 9.23
N ALA A 90 -3.79 10.73 7.95
CA ALA A 90 -5.02 11.35 7.49
C ALA A 90 -5.84 10.44 6.57
N TYR A 91 -7.16 10.56 6.65
CA TYR A 91 -8.13 9.83 5.85
C TYR A 91 -9.06 10.80 5.13
N ILE A 92 -9.04 10.76 3.79
CA ILE A 92 -9.94 11.52 2.93
C ILE A 92 -11.06 10.58 2.52
N ASP A 93 -12.18 10.64 3.24
CA ASP A 93 -13.36 9.80 3.10
C ASP A 93 -14.35 10.45 2.13
N VAL A 94 -14.14 10.19 0.84
CA VAL A 94 -14.99 10.68 -0.25
C VAL A 94 -16.20 9.76 -0.46
N GLU A 95 -16.12 8.50 -0.01
CA GLU A 95 -17.27 7.57 -0.04
C GLU A 95 -18.24 7.76 1.14
N HIS A 96 -17.89 8.59 2.14
CA HIS A 96 -18.63 8.77 3.39
C HIS A 96 -18.98 7.45 4.08
N ALA A 97 -18.06 6.48 4.01
CA ALA A 97 -18.31 5.09 4.37
C ALA A 97 -17.36 4.55 5.46
N LEU A 98 -16.50 5.41 6.02
CA LEU A 98 -15.58 5.00 7.08
C LEU A 98 -16.34 4.65 8.36
N ASP A 99 -16.21 3.42 8.84
CA ASP A 99 -16.68 2.97 10.15
C ASP A 99 -15.56 3.13 11.21
N PRO A 100 -15.67 4.09 12.15
CA PRO A 100 -14.66 4.31 13.18
C PRO A 100 -14.51 3.12 14.14
N ALA A 101 -15.59 2.38 14.41
CA ALA A 101 -15.55 1.23 15.31
C ALA A 101 -14.78 0.06 14.68
N TYR A 102 -14.93 -0.14 13.39
CA TYR A 102 -14.14 -1.14 12.66
C TYR A 102 -12.69 -0.69 12.47
N ALA A 103 -12.43 0.59 12.19
CA ALA A 103 -11.06 1.12 12.11
C ALA A 103 -10.31 0.93 13.44
N ALA A 104 -10.95 1.19 14.58
CA ALA A 104 -10.37 0.94 15.90
C ALA A 104 -10.03 -0.54 16.12
N LYS A 105 -10.88 -1.46 15.65
CA LYS A 105 -10.60 -2.91 15.69
C LYS A 105 -9.42 -3.32 14.82
N CYS A 106 -9.15 -2.60 13.72
CA CYS A 106 -7.94 -2.78 12.91
C CYS A 106 -6.67 -2.18 13.57
N GLY A 107 -6.82 -1.55 14.74
CA GLY A 107 -5.73 -0.95 15.51
C GLY A 107 -5.45 0.51 15.18
N VAL A 108 -6.34 1.19 14.45
CA VAL A 108 -6.24 2.64 14.20
C VAL A 108 -6.56 3.38 15.50
N ASN A 109 -5.70 4.32 15.87
CA ASN A 109 -6.00 5.28 16.93
C ASN A 109 -6.92 6.37 16.37
N ILE A 110 -8.20 6.28 16.70
CA ILE A 110 -9.24 7.20 16.21
C ILE A 110 -9.07 8.62 16.77
N GLY A 111 -8.53 8.76 17.99
CA GLY A 111 -8.36 10.08 18.61
C GLY A 111 -7.36 10.97 17.86
N ASP A 112 -6.37 10.34 17.23
CA ASP A 112 -5.27 11.00 16.53
C ASP A 112 -5.35 10.82 15.00
N LEU A 113 -6.49 10.36 14.47
CA LEU A 113 -6.70 10.24 13.02
C LEU A 113 -7.34 11.52 12.48
N TYR A 114 -6.63 12.22 11.59
CA TYR A 114 -7.22 13.33 10.84
C TYR A 114 -8.19 12.79 9.79
N ILE A 115 -9.41 13.31 9.75
CA ILE A 115 -10.43 12.93 8.76
C ILE A 115 -10.94 14.15 8.00
N SER A 116 -11.16 13.97 6.70
CA SER A 116 -11.85 14.94 5.85
C SER A 116 -12.90 14.22 5.02
N GLN A 117 -14.09 14.82 4.94
CA GLN A 117 -15.22 14.36 4.13
C GLN A 117 -15.58 15.46 3.13
N PRO A 118 -14.80 15.58 2.03
CA PRO A 118 -14.93 16.66 1.06
C PRO A 118 -16.17 16.48 0.18
N ASP A 119 -16.76 17.59 -0.27
CA ASP A 119 -17.94 17.58 -1.14
C ASP A 119 -17.57 17.33 -2.61
N THR A 120 -16.33 17.66 -3.01
CA THR A 120 -15.88 17.57 -4.41
C THR A 120 -14.52 16.90 -4.56
N GLY A 121 -14.26 16.34 -5.75
CA GLY A 121 -12.98 15.75 -6.09
C GLY A 121 -11.83 16.77 -6.08
N GLU A 122 -12.08 18.01 -6.50
CA GLU A 122 -11.12 19.11 -6.39
C GLU A 122 -10.73 19.37 -4.94
N GLU A 123 -11.71 19.55 -4.06
CA GLU A 123 -11.50 19.80 -2.64
C GLU A 123 -10.70 18.67 -1.98
N ALA A 124 -11.08 17.40 -2.23
CA ALA A 124 -10.37 16.24 -1.72
C ALA A 124 -8.87 16.26 -2.07
N LEU A 125 -8.55 16.61 -3.32
CA LEU A 125 -7.18 16.63 -3.83
C LEU A 125 -6.40 17.87 -3.35
N GLU A 126 -7.08 19.01 -3.13
CA GLU A 126 -6.50 20.23 -2.55
C GLU A 126 -6.18 20.05 -1.07
N ILE A 127 -7.08 19.43 -0.29
CA ILE A 127 -6.83 19.05 1.11
C ILE A 127 -5.65 18.10 1.19
N THR A 128 -5.62 17.08 0.33
CA THR A 128 -4.47 16.17 0.22
C THR A 128 -3.18 16.94 -0.06
N GLU A 129 -3.18 17.87 -1.02
CA GLU A 129 -2.00 18.67 -1.35
C GLU A 129 -1.52 19.51 -0.16
N ALA A 130 -2.43 20.15 0.57
CA ALA A 130 -2.11 20.93 1.75
C ALA A 130 -1.48 20.07 2.86
N LEU A 131 -2.06 18.90 3.14
CA LEU A 131 -1.56 17.96 4.14
C LEU A 131 -0.17 17.45 3.78
N VAL A 132 0.07 17.06 2.52
CA VAL A 132 1.40 16.66 2.04
C VAL A 132 2.41 17.78 2.19
N ARG A 133 2.05 19.02 1.82
CA ARG A 133 2.95 20.18 1.89
C ARG A 133 3.29 20.61 3.30
N SER A 134 2.44 20.29 4.29
CA SER A 134 2.75 20.56 5.69
C SER A 134 4.00 19.80 6.17
N GLY A 135 4.30 18.65 5.56
CA GLY A 135 5.38 17.76 5.99
C GLY A 135 5.12 17.05 7.32
N ALA A 136 3.93 17.23 7.92
CA ALA A 136 3.59 16.67 9.22
C ALA A 136 2.90 15.31 9.14
N ILE A 137 2.33 14.94 7.98
CA ILE A 137 1.58 13.69 7.82
C ILE A 137 2.44 12.61 7.18
N ASP A 138 2.54 11.46 7.82
CA ASP A 138 3.30 10.29 7.35
C ASP A 138 2.53 9.48 6.30
N VAL A 139 1.22 9.34 6.47
CA VAL A 139 0.36 8.58 5.56
C VAL A 139 -0.98 9.26 5.32
N ILE A 140 -1.39 9.33 4.05
CA ILE A 140 -2.72 9.81 3.65
C ILE A 140 -3.41 8.72 2.83
N VAL A 141 -4.63 8.36 3.22
CA VAL A 141 -5.51 7.46 2.46
C VAL A 141 -6.61 8.29 1.81
N ILE A 142 -6.89 8.02 0.53
CA ILE A 142 -8.01 8.61 -0.22
C ILE A 142 -8.95 7.47 -0.63
N ASP A 143 -10.14 7.44 -0.04
CA ASP A 143 -11.16 6.42 -0.26
C ASP A 143 -12.45 7.04 -0.82
N SER A 144 -12.75 6.94 -2.12
CA SER A 144 -11.98 6.29 -3.18
C SER A 144 -11.90 7.16 -4.43
N VAL A 145 -11.00 6.79 -5.35
CA VAL A 145 -10.84 7.49 -6.63
C VAL A 145 -12.15 7.53 -7.44
N ALA A 146 -12.99 6.50 -7.32
CA ALA A 146 -14.26 6.45 -8.02
C ALA A 146 -15.20 7.57 -7.57
N ALA A 147 -15.12 7.97 -6.30
CA ALA A 147 -15.94 8.99 -5.68
C ALA A 147 -15.36 10.42 -5.81
N LEU A 148 -14.18 10.60 -6.41
CA LEU A 148 -13.62 11.92 -6.71
C LEU A 148 -14.38 12.57 -7.88
N VAL A 149 -15.62 12.99 -7.62
CA VAL A 149 -16.53 13.59 -8.61
C VAL A 149 -16.19 15.09 -8.74
N PRO A 150 -15.88 15.58 -9.96
CA PRO A 150 -15.61 16.99 -10.17
C PRO A 150 -16.81 17.88 -9.83
N ARG A 151 -16.57 19.09 -9.31
CA ARG A 151 -17.65 20.03 -8.94
C ARG A 151 -18.68 20.26 -10.05
N ALA A 152 -18.22 20.42 -11.30
CA ALA A 152 -19.13 20.65 -12.42
C ALA A 152 -20.07 19.46 -12.70
N GLU A 153 -19.67 18.24 -12.35
CA GLU A 153 -20.52 17.05 -12.46
C GLU A 153 -21.54 16.97 -11.31
N ILE A 154 -21.19 17.46 -10.12
CA ILE A 154 -22.10 17.54 -8.96
C ILE A 154 -23.15 18.64 -9.14
N GLU A 155 -22.75 19.80 -9.68
CA GLU A 155 -23.64 20.95 -9.92
C GLU A 155 -24.49 20.78 -11.19
N GLY A 156 -24.13 19.85 -12.08
CA GLY A 156 -24.84 19.54 -13.31
C GLY A 156 -26.11 18.71 -13.10
N GLU A 157 -26.90 18.56 -14.16
CA GLU A 157 -28.12 17.75 -14.13
C GLU A 157 -27.81 16.26 -14.42
N MET A 158 -28.65 15.37 -13.90
CA MET A 158 -28.55 13.95 -14.23
C MET A 158 -28.76 13.72 -15.73
N GLY A 159 -27.73 13.20 -16.40
CA GLY A 159 -27.73 13.00 -17.86
C GLY A 159 -26.81 13.95 -18.61
N ASP A 160 -26.27 14.98 -17.94
CA ASP A 160 -25.27 15.86 -18.53
C ASP A 160 -23.99 15.11 -18.88
N THR A 161 -23.44 15.45 -20.05
CA THR A 161 -22.29 14.75 -20.59
C THR A 161 -20.98 15.43 -20.16
N HIS A 162 -20.30 14.83 -19.19
CA HIS A 162 -19.02 15.31 -18.66
C HIS A 162 -17.83 14.43 -19.11
N VAL A 163 -17.52 14.41 -20.41
CA VAL A 163 -16.52 13.48 -20.96
C VAL A 163 -15.12 13.73 -20.38
N GLY A 164 -14.64 12.74 -19.61
CA GLY A 164 -13.25 12.68 -19.17
C GLY A 164 -12.85 13.73 -18.12
N LEU A 165 -13.82 14.38 -17.48
CA LEU A 165 -13.55 15.45 -16.51
C LEU A 165 -12.74 14.95 -15.31
N GLN A 166 -13.14 13.83 -14.70
CA GLN A 166 -12.41 13.18 -13.61
C GLN A 166 -10.98 12.79 -14.02
N ALA A 167 -10.77 12.28 -15.24
CA ALA A 167 -9.45 11.90 -15.72
C ALA A 167 -8.51 13.11 -15.89
N ARG A 168 -9.05 14.27 -16.30
CA ARG A 168 -8.30 15.52 -16.40
C ARG A 168 -7.94 16.07 -15.02
N LEU A 169 -8.90 16.07 -14.09
CA LEU A 169 -8.70 16.44 -12.68
C LEU A 169 -7.56 15.64 -12.06
N MET A 170 -7.64 14.30 -12.14
CA MET A 170 -6.60 13.39 -11.63
C MET A 170 -5.23 13.66 -12.27
N SER A 171 -5.19 13.90 -13.58
CA SER A 171 -3.93 14.18 -14.29
C SER A 171 -3.27 15.48 -13.83
N GLN A 172 -4.06 16.51 -13.53
CA GLN A 172 -3.58 17.79 -13.04
C GLN A 172 -3.13 17.70 -11.58
N ALA A 173 -3.95 17.09 -10.72
CA ALA A 173 -3.66 16.95 -9.30
C ALA A 173 -2.41 16.09 -9.05
N LEU A 174 -2.32 14.91 -9.68
CA LEU A 174 -1.16 14.02 -9.50
C LEU A 174 0.15 14.65 -9.97
N ARG A 175 0.11 15.53 -10.98
CA ARG A 175 1.30 16.29 -11.41
C ARG A 175 1.81 17.23 -10.32
N LYS A 176 0.92 17.88 -9.57
CA LYS A 176 1.28 18.74 -8.43
C LYS A 176 1.72 17.91 -7.23
N LEU A 177 0.93 16.89 -6.90
CA LEU A 177 1.14 16.03 -5.73
C LEU A 177 2.44 15.25 -5.79
N ALA A 178 2.81 14.67 -6.93
CA ALA A 178 3.98 13.80 -7.02
C ALA A 178 5.29 14.47 -6.55
N ALA A 179 5.48 15.75 -6.89
CA ALA A 179 6.65 16.51 -6.48
C ALA A 179 6.60 16.89 -4.99
N ALA A 180 5.42 17.19 -4.44
CA ALA A 180 5.24 17.51 -3.03
C ALA A 180 5.45 16.26 -2.15
N ILE A 181 4.86 15.14 -2.56
CA ILE A 181 4.96 13.82 -1.90
C ILE A 181 6.42 13.38 -1.80
N GLY A 182 7.19 13.50 -2.88
CA GLY A 182 8.60 13.14 -2.87
C GLY A 182 9.46 13.99 -1.92
N LYS A 183 9.03 15.23 -1.61
CA LYS A 183 9.75 16.13 -0.69
C LYS A 183 9.35 15.94 0.77
N SER A 184 8.08 15.64 1.03
CA SER A 184 7.55 15.49 2.39
C SER A 184 7.84 14.12 3.00
N GLY A 185 8.06 13.10 2.16
CA GLY A 185 8.15 11.72 2.65
C GLY A 185 6.80 11.09 3.00
N THR A 186 5.68 11.78 2.78
CA THR A 186 4.33 11.26 2.99
C THR A 186 4.04 10.10 2.03
N ALA A 187 3.53 8.98 2.53
CA ALA A 187 2.95 7.93 1.69
C ALA A 187 1.50 8.27 1.36
N VAL A 188 1.14 8.32 0.08
CA VAL A 188 -0.25 8.60 -0.34
C VAL A 188 -0.86 7.37 -1.00
N LEU A 189 -1.90 6.82 -0.39
CA LEU A 189 -2.60 5.62 -0.82
C LEU A 189 -3.94 6.01 -1.44
N PHE A 190 -4.12 5.68 -2.71
CA PHE A 190 -5.42 5.76 -3.37
C PHE A 190 -6.10 4.39 -3.32
N ILE A 191 -7.33 4.36 -2.80
CA ILE A 191 -8.22 3.21 -2.96
C ILE A 191 -8.98 3.38 -4.26
N ASN A 192 -9.11 2.29 -5.02
CA ASN A 192 -9.83 2.30 -6.29
C ASN A 192 -10.66 1.05 -6.48
N GLN A 193 -11.73 1.19 -7.26
CA GLN A 193 -12.63 0.09 -7.60
C GLN A 193 -12.31 -0.44 -8.99
N LEU A 194 -12.69 -1.69 -9.25
CA LEU A 194 -12.71 -2.22 -10.62
C LEU A 194 -14.02 -1.84 -11.31
N ARG A 195 -13.92 -1.56 -12.60
CA ARG A 195 -15.02 -1.40 -13.55
C ARG A 195 -14.72 -2.23 -14.78
N GLU A 196 -15.73 -2.56 -15.57
CA GLU A 196 -15.55 -3.24 -16.84
C GLU A 196 -15.67 -2.25 -18.00
N LYS A 197 -14.74 -2.34 -18.96
CA LYS A 197 -14.84 -1.57 -20.20
C LYS A 197 -15.73 -2.32 -21.19
N VAL A 198 -16.88 -1.73 -21.49
CA VAL A 198 -17.83 -2.26 -22.48
C VAL A 198 -17.15 -2.37 -23.86
N GLY A 199 -17.41 -3.48 -24.56
CA GLY A 199 -16.93 -3.71 -25.92
C GLY A 199 -15.57 -4.41 -26.05
N ILE A 200 -14.95 -4.83 -24.94
CA ILE A 200 -13.77 -5.71 -24.99
C ILE A 200 -14.23 -7.16 -25.12
N VAL A 201 -14.01 -7.76 -26.30
CA VAL A 201 -14.33 -9.17 -26.61
C VAL A 201 -13.12 -10.09 -26.39
N PHE A 202 -11.90 -9.54 -26.37
CA PHE A 202 -10.65 -10.29 -26.17
C PHE A 202 -9.73 -9.56 -25.18
N GLY A 203 -9.19 -10.29 -24.21
CA GLY A 203 -8.33 -9.77 -23.13
C GLY A 203 -9.08 -9.49 -21.82
N ASN A 204 -8.41 -8.82 -20.87
CA ASN A 204 -9.02 -8.46 -19.59
C ASN A 204 -9.86 -7.16 -19.74
N PRO A 205 -11.19 -7.18 -19.49
CA PRO A 205 -12.03 -6.00 -19.57
C PRO A 205 -11.91 -5.06 -18.36
N GLU A 206 -11.26 -5.50 -17.27
CA GLU A 206 -11.17 -4.75 -16.02
C GLU A 206 -10.31 -3.48 -16.17
N VAL A 207 -10.86 -2.37 -15.73
CA VAL A 207 -10.23 -1.05 -15.67
C VAL A 207 -10.48 -0.39 -14.32
N THR A 208 -9.73 0.67 -14.04
CA THR A 208 -9.88 1.46 -12.81
C THR A 208 -10.34 2.88 -13.18
N PRO A 209 -11.29 3.48 -12.45
CA PRO A 209 -11.69 4.89 -12.56
C PRO A 209 -10.53 5.90 -12.43
N GLY A 210 -10.79 7.16 -12.77
CA GLY A 210 -9.81 8.25 -12.69
C GLY A 210 -8.82 8.35 -13.86
N GLY A 211 -9.08 7.63 -14.97
CA GLY A 211 -8.24 7.65 -16.16
C GLY A 211 -6.92 6.87 -15.99
N ARG A 212 -5.88 7.26 -16.74
CA ARG A 212 -4.59 6.53 -16.75
C ARG A 212 -3.52 7.15 -15.85
N ALA A 213 -3.69 8.38 -15.39
CA ALA A 213 -2.66 9.13 -14.68
C ALA A 213 -2.17 8.39 -13.42
N LEU A 214 -3.10 7.97 -12.57
CA LEU A 214 -2.77 7.23 -11.34
C LEU A 214 -1.90 6.00 -11.63
N LYS A 215 -2.25 5.22 -12.66
CA LYS A 215 -1.46 4.05 -13.07
C LYS A 215 -0.01 4.38 -13.37
N PHE A 216 0.31 5.56 -13.89
CA PHE A 216 1.68 5.98 -14.20
C PHE A 216 2.41 6.56 -12.98
N TYR A 217 1.73 7.40 -12.20
CA TYR A 217 2.28 8.06 -11.01
C TYR A 217 2.51 7.09 -9.84
N SER A 218 1.64 6.10 -9.65
CA SER A 218 1.80 5.10 -8.59
C SER A 218 3.14 4.37 -8.73
N SER A 219 3.92 4.35 -7.65
CA SER A 219 5.14 3.53 -7.54
C SER A 219 4.81 2.08 -7.29
N VAL A 220 3.74 1.82 -6.53
CA VAL A 220 3.23 0.49 -6.23
C VAL A 220 1.76 0.42 -6.60
N ARG A 221 1.32 -0.69 -7.21
CA ARG A 221 -0.10 -0.99 -7.43
C ARG A 221 -0.39 -2.39 -6.94
N ILE A 222 -1.43 -2.53 -6.12
CA ILE A 222 -1.81 -3.78 -5.45
C ILE A 222 -3.24 -4.15 -5.88
N ASP A 223 -3.39 -5.29 -6.55
CA ASP A 223 -4.69 -5.90 -6.89
C ASP A 223 -5.09 -6.85 -5.76
N LEU A 224 -6.15 -6.51 -5.02
CA LEU A 224 -6.72 -7.32 -3.95
C LEU A 224 -7.93 -8.09 -4.45
N ARG A 225 -7.92 -9.41 -4.24
CA ARG A 225 -9.06 -10.29 -4.54
C ARG A 225 -9.34 -11.25 -3.40
N ARG A 226 -10.61 -11.45 -3.08
CA ARG A 226 -11.05 -12.53 -2.21
C ARG A 226 -10.85 -13.87 -2.93
N VAL A 227 -10.18 -14.80 -2.26
CA VAL A 227 -9.99 -16.18 -2.74
C VAL A 227 -11.08 -17.07 -2.17
N GLU A 228 -11.27 -17.03 -0.86
CA GLU A 228 -12.25 -17.85 -0.15
C GLU A 228 -12.81 -17.13 1.08
N THR A 229 -14.00 -17.54 1.50
CA THR A 229 -14.62 -17.10 2.75
C THR A 229 -14.25 -18.09 3.86
N ILE A 230 -13.78 -17.57 4.98
CA ILE A 230 -13.40 -18.36 6.16
C ILE A 230 -14.67 -18.60 6.98
N MET A 231 -14.96 -19.88 7.23
CA MET A 231 -16.15 -20.33 7.95
C MET A 231 -15.78 -21.02 9.26
N GLU A 232 -16.48 -20.70 10.34
CA GLU A 232 -16.36 -21.38 11.63
C GLU A 232 -17.75 -21.65 12.19
N GLY A 233 -18.05 -22.91 12.52
CA GLY A 233 -19.36 -23.32 13.02
C GLY A 233 -20.53 -22.94 12.09
N GLY A 234 -20.31 -22.91 10.77
CA GLY A 234 -21.31 -22.50 9.77
C GLY A 234 -21.50 -20.98 9.61
N LYS A 235 -20.72 -20.14 10.31
CA LYS A 235 -20.75 -18.68 10.18
C LYS A 235 -19.54 -18.18 9.42
N ALA A 236 -19.72 -17.20 8.54
CA ALA A 236 -18.61 -16.51 7.89
C ALA A 236 -17.93 -15.57 8.89
N ILE A 237 -16.64 -15.79 9.13
CA ILE A 237 -15.85 -15.03 10.13
C ILE A 237 -14.75 -14.19 9.51
N GLY A 238 -14.44 -14.39 8.23
CA GLY A 238 -13.42 -13.63 7.52
C GLY A 238 -13.30 -14.06 6.07
N ASN A 239 -12.29 -13.53 5.39
CA ASN A 239 -11.96 -13.85 4.01
C ASN A 239 -10.45 -14.07 3.88
N HIS A 240 -10.05 -15.09 3.13
CA HIS A 240 -8.68 -15.19 2.66
C HIS A 240 -8.53 -14.32 1.41
N ILE A 241 -7.58 -13.38 1.44
CA ILE A 241 -7.33 -12.40 0.40
C ILE A 241 -6.00 -12.70 -0.27
N LYS A 242 -5.98 -12.58 -1.60
CA LYS A 242 -4.77 -12.56 -2.41
C LYS A 242 -4.49 -11.13 -2.85
N ALA A 243 -3.31 -10.64 -2.49
CA ALA A 243 -2.77 -9.37 -2.93
C ALA A 243 -1.70 -9.61 -4.00
N LYS A 244 -1.89 -9.05 -5.21
CA LYS A 244 -0.91 -9.13 -6.29
C LYS A 244 -0.28 -7.76 -6.53
N VAL A 245 1.05 -7.66 -6.44
CA VAL A 245 1.79 -6.44 -6.73
C VAL A 245 1.96 -6.30 -8.25
N VAL A 246 0.98 -5.71 -8.91
CA VAL A 246 0.94 -5.60 -10.39
C VAL A 246 1.88 -4.51 -10.94
N LYS A 247 2.36 -3.62 -10.07
CA LYS A 247 3.40 -2.63 -10.40
C LYS A 247 4.25 -2.39 -9.15
N ASN A 248 5.57 -2.33 -9.34
CA ASN A 248 6.53 -1.97 -8.30
C ASN A 248 7.71 -1.24 -8.94
N LYS A 249 7.98 0.00 -8.51
CA LYS A 249 9.13 0.82 -8.95
C LYS A 249 10.28 0.81 -7.94
N VAL A 250 10.13 0.12 -6.81
CA VAL A 250 11.07 0.15 -5.69
C VAL A 250 11.66 -1.23 -5.37
N ALA A 251 11.05 -2.29 -5.88
CA ALA A 251 11.56 -3.66 -5.89
C ALA A 251 10.96 -4.44 -7.09
N PRO A 252 11.36 -5.70 -7.35
CA PRO A 252 10.79 -6.52 -8.41
C PRO A 252 9.24 -6.65 -8.31
N PRO A 253 8.49 -6.44 -9.41
CA PRO A 253 7.04 -6.55 -9.43
C PRO A 253 6.55 -8.01 -9.55
N PHE A 254 5.22 -8.19 -9.60
CA PHE A 254 4.49 -9.43 -9.90
C PHE A 254 4.52 -10.52 -8.82
N ARG A 255 5.07 -10.21 -7.65
CA ARG A 255 4.90 -11.03 -6.45
C ARG A 255 3.46 -10.99 -5.96
N SER A 256 3.05 -12.05 -5.28
CA SER A 256 1.73 -12.15 -4.63
C SER A 256 1.90 -12.50 -3.17
N ALA A 257 0.92 -12.11 -2.35
CA ALA A 257 0.83 -12.45 -0.94
C ALA A 257 -0.59 -12.93 -0.64
N GLY A 258 -0.71 -13.95 0.22
CA GLY A 258 -1.97 -14.39 0.81
C GLY A 258 -2.04 -13.97 2.27
N PHE A 259 -3.19 -13.51 2.74
CA PHE A 259 -3.45 -13.23 4.14
C PHE A 259 -4.95 -13.24 4.45
N ASP A 260 -5.30 -13.49 5.71
CA ASP A 260 -6.69 -13.47 6.16
C ASP A 260 -7.09 -12.07 6.62
N ILE A 261 -8.30 -11.65 6.25
CA ILE A 261 -9.00 -10.53 6.86
C ILE A 261 -10.18 -11.08 7.65
N MET A 262 -10.15 -10.89 8.96
CA MET A 262 -11.17 -11.32 9.91
C MET A 262 -12.14 -10.18 10.17
N PHE A 263 -13.45 -10.45 10.11
CA PHE A 263 -14.47 -9.40 10.28
C PHE A 263 -14.46 -8.74 11.67
N GLY A 264 -13.84 -9.39 12.65
CA GLY A 264 -13.73 -8.86 14.01
C GLY A 264 -12.54 -7.92 14.24
N TYR A 265 -11.44 -8.06 13.51
CA TYR A 265 -10.17 -7.39 13.85
C TYR A 265 -9.22 -7.13 12.67
N GLY A 266 -9.68 -7.33 11.43
CA GLY A 266 -8.87 -7.06 10.25
C GLY A 266 -7.84 -8.16 9.94
N ILE A 267 -6.65 -7.78 9.48
CA ILE A 267 -5.61 -8.69 9.03
C ILE A 267 -5.11 -9.57 10.19
N SER A 268 -5.18 -10.89 10.03
CA SER A 268 -4.67 -11.83 11.03
C SER A 268 -3.15 -11.99 10.94
N ARG A 269 -2.43 -11.39 11.89
CA ARG A 269 -0.97 -11.51 12.00
C ARG A 269 -0.54 -12.96 12.19
N GLU A 270 -1.18 -13.67 13.12
CA GLU A 270 -0.85 -15.05 13.46
C GLU A 270 -1.14 -15.99 12.30
N GLY A 271 -2.26 -15.79 11.58
CA GLY A 271 -2.55 -16.53 10.35
C GLY A 271 -1.46 -16.35 9.32
N ASN A 272 -0.98 -15.12 9.16
CA ASN A 272 0.07 -14.82 8.21
C ASN A 272 1.43 -15.44 8.60
N LEU A 273 1.75 -15.50 9.90
CA LEU A 273 2.95 -16.18 10.40
C LEU A 273 2.90 -17.69 10.16
N VAL A 274 1.75 -18.33 10.39
CA VAL A 274 1.59 -19.78 10.16
C VAL A 274 1.77 -20.09 8.68
N ASP A 275 1.05 -19.40 7.80
CA ASP A 275 1.05 -19.71 6.37
C ASP A 275 2.42 -19.45 5.74
N LEU A 276 3.00 -18.28 6.00
CA LEU A 276 4.30 -17.91 5.48
C LEU A 276 5.43 -18.73 6.10
N GLY A 277 5.29 -19.10 7.38
CA GLY A 277 6.21 -20.00 8.05
C GLY A 277 6.23 -21.38 7.39
N VAL A 278 5.07 -21.90 6.99
CA VAL A 278 5.00 -23.17 6.23
C VAL A 278 5.58 -23.03 4.83
N GLU A 279 5.26 -21.95 4.12
CA GLU A 279 5.78 -21.67 2.77
C GLU A 279 7.30 -21.61 2.75
N LEU A 280 7.91 -20.98 3.75
CA LEU A 280 9.37 -20.82 3.87
C LEU A 280 10.06 -21.97 4.63
N GLY A 281 9.31 -22.97 5.09
CA GLY A 281 9.86 -24.12 5.82
C GLY A 281 10.29 -23.83 7.27
N VAL A 282 9.98 -22.64 7.79
CA VAL A 282 10.21 -22.27 9.20
C VAL A 282 9.26 -23.04 10.12
N VAL A 283 8.01 -23.22 9.70
CA VAL A 283 6.99 -24.02 10.39
C VAL A 283 6.82 -25.35 9.64
N LYS A 284 6.97 -26.46 10.34
CA LYS A 284 6.78 -27.80 9.77
C LYS A 284 5.32 -28.21 9.85
N LYS A 285 4.76 -28.63 8.70
CA LYS A 285 3.42 -29.21 8.60
C LYS A 285 3.51 -30.71 8.31
N ALA A 286 3.07 -31.54 9.25
CA ALA A 286 2.99 -33.00 9.12
C ALA A 286 1.53 -33.44 9.15
N GLY A 287 0.94 -33.67 7.97
CA GLY A 287 -0.50 -33.90 7.84
C GLY A 287 -1.30 -32.68 8.33
N ALA A 288 -2.09 -32.89 9.38
CA ALA A 288 -2.86 -31.81 10.03
C ALA A 288 -2.08 -31.08 11.13
N PHE A 289 -0.89 -31.54 11.53
CA PHE A 289 -0.16 -30.96 12.66
C PHE A 289 0.86 -29.90 12.22
N PHE A 290 0.92 -28.82 12.99
CA PHE A 290 1.87 -27.71 12.80
C PHE A 290 2.85 -27.68 13.97
N SER A 291 4.13 -27.46 13.67
CA SER A 291 5.22 -27.44 14.65
C SER A 291 6.30 -26.44 14.27
N TYR A 292 6.95 -25.86 15.28
CA TYR A 292 8.12 -24.99 15.15
C TYR A 292 9.24 -25.55 16.01
N GLY A 293 10.34 -25.99 15.39
CA GLY A 293 11.33 -26.81 16.09
C GLY A 293 10.68 -28.06 16.72
N ASP A 294 10.83 -28.21 18.03
CA ASP A 294 10.20 -29.26 18.83
C ASP A 294 8.83 -28.84 19.43
N VAL A 295 8.45 -27.58 19.27
CA VAL A 295 7.19 -27.03 19.82
C VAL A 295 6.03 -27.38 18.90
N ARG A 296 5.02 -28.07 19.44
CA ARG A 296 3.78 -28.37 18.73
C ARG A 296 2.82 -27.18 18.82
N LEU A 297 2.57 -26.53 17.69
CA LEU A 297 1.69 -25.36 17.61
C LEU A 297 0.21 -25.75 17.65
N GLY A 298 -0.14 -26.92 17.08
CA GLY A 298 -1.52 -27.42 17.14
C GLY A 298 -1.89 -28.38 16.02
N GLN A 299 -3.11 -28.92 16.10
CA GLN A 299 -3.74 -29.68 15.03
C GLN A 299 -4.68 -28.76 14.24
N GLY A 300 -4.38 -28.51 12.97
CA GLY A 300 -5.10 -27.58 12.13
C GLY A 300 -4.57 -26.15 12.27
N ARG A 301 -4.82 -25.36 11.23
CA ARG A 301 -4.33 -24.00 11.09
C ARG A 301 -4.88 -23.06 12.17
N GLU A 302 -6.16 -23.19 12.52
CA GLU A 302 -6.79 -22.30 13.51
C GLU A 302 -6.25 -22.51 14.92
N ASN A 303 -6.02 -23.76 15.33
CA ASN A 303 -5.39 -24.06 16.61
C ASN A 303 -3.94 -23.53 16.67
N ALA A 304 -3.19 -23.61 15.56
CA ALA A 304 -1.84 -23.03 15.50
C ALA A 304 -1.88 -21.50 15.62
N LYS A 305 -2.85 -20.82 14.98
CA LYS A 305 -3.08 -19.37 15.14
C LYS A 305 -3.38 -19.01 16.59
N GLN A 306 -4.29 -19.74 17.22
CA GLN A 306 -4.67 -19.52 18.62
C GLN A 306 -3.49 -19.75 19.57
N TYR A 307 -2.64 -20.75 19.29
CA TYR A 307 -1.43 -20.96 20.08
C TYR A 307 -0.48 -19.78 19.98
N LEU A 308 -0.25 -19.24 18.76
CA LEU A 308 0.62 -18.08 18.58
C LEU A 308 0.05 -16.80 19.19
N SER A 309 -1.26 -16.60 19.18
CA SER A 309 -1.88 -15.42 19.82
C SER A 309 -1.73 -15.45 21.35
N GLN A 310 -1.64 -16.63 21.95
CA GLN A 310 -1.38 -16.82 23.38
C GLN A 310 0.12 -16.78 23.74
N ASN A 311 1.02 -16.86 22.75
CA ASN A 311 2.46 -16.96 22.94
C ASN A 311 3.21 -15.91 22.09
N SER A 312 3.11 -14.64 22.49
CA SER A 312 3.62 -13.50 21.71
C SER A 312 5.13 -13.52 21.46
N GLU A 313 5.93 -14.04 22.40
CA GLU A 313 7.38 -14.13 22.23
C GLU A 313 7.75 -15.14 21.14
N LEU A 314 7.09 -16.30 21.12
CA LEU A 314 7.28 -17.30 20.05
C LEU A 314 6.82 -16.75 18.69
N ALA A 315 5.71 -16.01 18.65
CA ALA A 315 5.25 -15.37 17.42
C ALA A 315 6.27 -14.36 16.87
N LYS A 316 6.93 -13.57 17.74
CA LYS A 316 8.01 -12.65 17.35
C LYS A 316 9.24 -13.40 16.84
N GLU A 317 9.62 -14.48 17.50
CA GLU A 317 10.75 -15.33 17.07
C GLU A 317 10.52 -15.90 15.67
N ILE A 318 9.33 -16.48 15.43
CA ILE A 318 8.93 -17.00 14.12
C ILE A 318 8.95 -15.88 13.06
N GLU A 319 8.45 -14.69 13.38
CA GLU A 319 8.49 -13.54 12.48
C GLU A 319 9.93 -13.15 12.11
N GLN A 320 10.85 -13.11 13.07
CA GLN A 320 12.26 -12.79 12.82
C GLN A 320 12.92 -13.82 11.91
N GLN A 321 12.65 -15.12 12.14
CA GLN A 321 13.16 -16.19 11.29
C GLN A 321 12.62 -16.08 9.86
N ILE A 322 11.32 -15.83 9.70
CA ILE A 322 10.68 -15.59 8.40
C ILE A 322 11.35 -14.44 7.65
N ARG A 323 11.58 -13.30 8.33
CA ARG A 323 12.25 -12.14 7.72
C ARG A 323 13.69 -12.48 7.30
N ALA A 324 14.44 -13.22 8.11
CA ALA A 324 15.80 -13.65 7.79
C ALA A 324 15.85 -14.61 6.58
N SER A 325 14.94 -15.59 6.52
CA SER A 325 14.84 -16.51 5.39
C SER A 325 14.50 -15.78 4.08
N ALA A 326 13.60 -14.79 4.13
CA ALA A 326 13.20 -14.02 2.95
C ALA A 326 14.33 -13.17 2.35
N VAL A 327 15.21 -12.60 3.18
CA VAL A 327 16.39 -11.85 2.72
C VAL A 327 17.36 -12.77 1.96
N THR A 328 17.53 -14.01 2.42
CA THR A 328 18.45 -14.98 1.81
C THR A 328 17.99 -15.39 0.41
N THR A 329 16.68 -15.60 0.21
CA THR A 329 16.09 -15.92 -1.10
C THR A 329 16.20 -14.78 -2.12
N HIS A 330 16.41 -13.54 -1.66
CA HIS A 330 16.61 -12.37 -2.53
C HIS A 330 18.06 -12.18 -2.98
N ALA A 331 19.03 -12.74 -2.25
CA ALA A 331 20.45 -12.66 -2.61
C ALA A 331 20.88 -13.69 -3.68
N THR A 332 20.05 -14.70 -3.98
CA THR A 332 20.40 -15.81 -4.89
C THR A 332 19.93 -15.63 -6.33
N ILE A 333 19.61 -14.42 -6.77
CA ILE A 333 19.38 -14.16 -8.21
C ILE A 333 20.76 -14.08 -8.87
N PRO A 334 21.15 -14.99 -9.78
CA PRO A 334 22.44 -14.90 -10.45
C PRO A 334 22.51 -13.58 -11.22
N GLU A 335 23.59 -12.83 -11.03
CA GLU A 335 23.97 -11.75 -11.94
C GLU A 335 24.15 -12.38 -13.33
N GLY A 336 23.20 -12.11 -14.21
CA GLY A 336 23.26 -12.48 -15.63
C GLY A 336 23.97 -11.42 -16.46
#